data_AF-A0A532DHX1-F1
#
_entry.id   AF-A0A532DHX1-F1
#
_cell.length_a   1.000
_cell.length_b   1.000
_cell.length_c   1.000
_cell.angle_alpha   90.00
_cell.angle_beta   90.00
_cell.angle_gamma   90.00
#
_symmetry.space_group_name_H-M   'P 1'
#
loop_
_entity.id
_entity.type
_entity.pdbx_description
1 polymer ?
#
loop_
_entity_poly.entity_id
_entity_poly.type
_entity_poly.pdbx_seq_one_letter_code
_entity_poly.pdbx_strand_id
1 'polypeptide(L)'
;CGIADLLTLSVTCCEIRDFKTGVPKQEHEFQLRTYALLWAQDKDLNPSGRFADKLILSYEEGDVEVPAPIPHELISLEDELKERTSAALADIQTDPPEARPSPENCGYCPVRHLCEEYWQWHASQGADRESPKGQFADLQIKLADRHGPSSWDGVVESSPDLKACGPILLRTANLRLDLHPGQRLRLLNVHISMPDEESIEDSHPYILTIMGATSEAFVLST
;
A
#
# COMPACT_ATOMS: atom_id res chain seq x y z
N CYS A 1 13.75 17.16 0.12
CA CYS A 1 14.59 17.15 1.33
C CYS A 1 14.59 15.75 1.91
N GLY A 2 15.72 15.30 2.46
CA GLY A 2 15.85 14.02 3.16
C GLY A 2 16.81 14.19 4.34
N ILE A 3 16.88 13.21 5.24
CA ILE A 3 17.77 13.23 6.40
C ILE A 3 18.54 11.91 6.37
N ALA A 4 19.86 11.98 6.29
CA ALA A 4 20.70 10.80 6.50
C ALA A 4 20.69 10.45 8.00
N ASP A 5 20.53 9.16 8.34
CA ASP A 5 20.40 8.74 9.73
C ASP A 5 21.68 9.01 10.54
N LEU A 6 22.84 8.64 9.99
CA LEU A 6 24.12 8.88 10.62
C LEU A 6 25.21 9.20 9.57
N LEU A 7 25.86 10.34 9.74
CA LEU A 7 27.07 10.74 9.03
C LEU A 7 28.23 10.76 10.02
N THR A 8 29.25 9.93 9.79
CA THR A 8 30.48 9.90 10.60
C THR A 8 31.64 10.50 9.81
N LEU A 9 32.19 11.61 10.31
CA LEU A 9 33.31 12.32 9.70
C LEU A 9 34.56 12.21 10.57
N SER A 10 35.66 11.80 9.96
CA SER A 10 37.01 11.87 10.53
C SER A 10 37.97 12.46 9.50
N VAL A 11 39.25 12.66 9.86
CA VAL A 11 40.27 13.16 8.90
C VAL A 11 40.41 12.24 7.69
N THR A 12 40.19 10.93 7.86
CA THR A 12 40.47 9.91 6.83
C THR A 12 39.24 9.17 6.33
N CYS A 13 38.08 9.34 6.96
CA CYS A 13 36.85 8.62 6.60
C CYS A 13 35.62 9.53 6.63
N CYS A 14 34.76 9.37 5.63
CA CYS A 14 33.39 9.87 5.58
C CYS A 14 32.46 8.66 5.39
N GLU A 15 31.83 8.21 6.46
CA GLU A 15 30.87 7.10 6.44
C GLU A 15 29.44 7.64 6.51
N ILE A 16 28.55 7.17 5.61
CA ILE A 16 27.10 7.36 5.73
C ILE A 16 26.49 6.02 6.09
N ARG A 17 25.67 6.01 7.14
CA ARG A 17 24.95 4.83 7.61
C ARG A 17 23.46 5.11 7.69
N ASP A 18 22.68 4.12 7.28
CA ASP A 18 21.21 4.15 7.32
C ASP A 18 20.70 2.85 7.98
N PHE A 19 19.74 3.01 8.88
CA PHE A 19 19.21 1.92 9.70
C PHE A 19 17.87 1.46 9.15
N LYS A 20 17.75 0.15 8.94
CA LYS A 20 16.57 -0.46 8.34
C LYS A 20 16.00 -1.56 9.23
N THR A 21 14.67 -1.59 9.28
CA THR A 21 13.91 -2.70 9.86
C THR A 21 13.42 -3.62 8.75
N GLY A 22 13.45 -4.93 8.97
CA GLY A 22 13.00 -5.92 8.01
C GLY A 22 14.09 -6.35 7.02
N VAL A 23 13.67 -6.80 5.83
CA VAL A 23 14.57 -7.43 4.86
C VAL A 23 15.30 -6.41 3.97
N PRO A 24 16.52 -6.72 3.51
CA PRO A 24 17.22 -5.90 2.54
C PRO A 24 16.44 -5.71 1.23
N LYS A 25 16.48 -4.49 0.69
CA LYS A 25 15.84 -4.10 -0.57
C LYS A 25 16.76 -3.20 -1.38
N GLN A 26 16.69 -3.32 -2.71
CA GLN A 26 17.47 -2.48 -3.63
C GLN A 26 17.18 -0.98 -3.47
N GLU A 27 15.95 -0.62 -3.10
CA GLU A 27 15.56 0.77 -2.80
C GLU A 27 16.34 1.37 -1.63
N HIS A 28 16.76 0.55 -0.65
CA HIS A 28 17.58 1.01 0.47
C HIS A 28 18.98 1.42 -0.02
N GLU A 29 19.57 0.67 -0.95
CA GLU A 29 20.85 1.03 -1.57
C GLU A 29 20.75 2.34 -2.36
N PHE A 30 19.67 2.50 -3.14
CA PHE A 30 19.40 3.72 -3.90
C PHE A 30 19.28 4.94 -2.97
N GLN A 31 18.57 4.82 -1.85
CA GLN A 31 18.45 5.87 -0.85
C GLN A 31 19.82 6.27 -0.28
N LEU A 32 20.64 5.29 0.07
CA LEU A 32 21.95 5.55 0.67
C LEU A 32 22.93 6.20 -0.33
N ARG A 33 22.91 5.78 -1.61
CA ARG A 33 23.65 6.45 -2.69
C ARG A 33 23.15 7.89 -2.92
N THR A 34 21.84 8.12 -2.79
CA THR A 34 21.26 9.47 -2.87
C THR A 34 21.79 10.37 -1.74
N TYR A 35 21.94 9.85 -0.51
CA TYR A 35 22.59 10.61 0.57
C TYR A 35 24.04 10.96 0.27
N ALA A 36 24.80 10.06 -0.36
CA ALA A 36 26.17 10.34 -0.80
C ALA A 36 26.23 11.50 -1.81
N LEU A 37 25.29 11.54 -2.78
CA LEU A 37 25.17 12.66 -3.71
C LEU A 37 24.82 13.97 -3.00
N LEU A 38 23.80 13.95 -2.14
CA LEU A 38 23.38 15.15 -1.40
C LEU A 38 24.52 15.70 -0.54
N TRP A 39 25.26 14.82 0.14
CA TRP A 39 26.45 15.20 0.91
C TRP A 39 27.53 15.83 0.03
N ALA A 40 27.83 15.23 -1.13
CA ALA A 40 28.84 15.76 -2.06
C ALA A 40 28.49 17.16 -2.62
N GLN A 41 27.20 17.48 -2.70
CA GLN A 41 26.68 18.75 -3.22
C GLN A 41 26.36 19.79 -2.13
N ASP A 42 26.44 19.42 -0.85
CA ASP A 42 26.11 20.30 0.28
C ASP A 42 27.21 21.37 0.48
N LYS A 43 26.88 22.64 0.24
CA LYS A 43 27.84 23.75 0.35
C LYS A 43 27.95 24.34 1.74
N ASP A 44 27.02 24.01 2.64
CA ASP A 44 26.94 24.57 3.98
C ASP A 44 27.68 23.66 4.97
N LEU A 45 27.36 22.36 4.95
CA LEU A 45 27.95 21.35 5.84
C LEU A 45 29.18 20.67 5.22
N ASN A 46 29.33 20.69 3.90
CA ASN A 46 30.47 20.10 3.19
C ASN A 46 31.10 21.07 2.16
N PRO A 47 31.59 22.26 2.58
CA PRO A 47 32.10 23.27 1.67
C PRO A 47 33.31 22.81 0.83
N SER A 48 34.01 21.75 1.26
CA SER A 48 35.10 21.14 0.49
C SER A 48 34.65 20.18 -0.61
N GLY A 49 33.35 19.83 -0.67
CA GLY A 49 32.83 18.84 -1.62
C GLY A 49 33.41 17.44 -1.41
N ARG A 50 33.63 17.05 -0.15
CA ARG A 50 34.21 15.75 0.19
C ARG A 50 33.22 14.63 -0.13
N PHE A 51 33.67 13.58 -0.82
CA PHE A 51 32.84 12.40 -1.09
C PHE A 51 32.74 11.47 0.11
N ALA A 52 31.64 10.71 0.16
CA ALA A 52 31.53 9.60 1.10
C ALA A 52 32.46 8.46 0.67
N ASP A 53 33.24 7.96 1.62
CA ASP A 53 34.21 6.88 1.42
C ASP A 53 33.54 5.50 1.64
N LYS A 54 32.49 5.46 2.48
CA LYS A 54 31.86 4.22 2.93
C LYS A 54 30.36 4.40 3.14
N LEU A 55 29.57 3.45 2.64
CA LEU A 55 28.12 3.44 2.79
C LEU A 55 27.68 2.13 3.45
N ILE A 56 26.95 2.22 4.55
CA ILE A 56 26.48 1.04 5.31
C ILE A 56 24.97 1.06 5.51
N LEU A 57 24.31 -0.05 5.17
CA LEU A 57 22.94 -0.36 5.58
C LEU A 57 23.00 -1.28 6.79
N SER A 58 22.43 -0.85 7.92
CA SER A 58 22.37 -1.66 9.15
C SER A 58 20.99 -2.27 9.34
N TYR A 59 20.94 -3.59 9.35
CA TYR A 59 19.76 -4.39 9.67
C TYR A 59 19.94 -5.11 11.01
N GLU A 60 18.87 -5.67 11.56
CA GLU A 60 18.93 -6.48 12.80
C GLU A 60 19.87 -7.69 12.65
N GLU A 61 19.87 -8.32 11.47
CA GLU A 61 20.69 -9.50 11.18
C GLU A 61 22.15 -9.16 10.83
N GLY A 62 22.46 -7.89 10.56
CA GLY A 62 23.83 -7.44 10.27
C GLY A 62 23.92 -6.23 9.35
N ASP A 63 25.16 -5.85 9.07
CA ASP A 63 25.50 -4.73 8.19
C ASP A 63 25.73 -5.21 6.75
N VAL A 64 25.24 -4.42 5.79
CA VAL A 64 25.51 -4.56 4.36
C VAL A 64 26.27 -3.34 3.88
N GLU A 65 27.45 -3.56 3.32
CA GLU A 65 28.25 -2.50 2.69
C GLU A 65 27.78 -2.25 1.26
N VAL A 66 27.45 -0.98 0.98
CA VAL A 66 27.06 -0.52 -0.35
C VAL A 66 28.27 0.17 -0.98
N PRO A 67 28.62 -0.12 -2.25
CA PRO A 67 29.71 0.58 -2.92
C PRO A 67 29.46 2.10 -2.94
N ALA A 68 30.43 2.87 -2.43
CA ALA A 68 30.37 4.32 -2.48
C ALA A 68 30.49 4.79 -3.94
N PRO A 69 29.59 5.68 -4.41
CA PRO A 69 29.58 6.11 -5.80
C PRO A 69 30.82 6.96 -6.13
N ILE A 70 31.49 6.63 -7.22
CA ILE A 70 32.61 7.43 -7.74
C ILE A 70 32.10 8.67 -8.50
N PRO A 71 32.94 9.68 -8.77
CA PRO A 71 32.46 10.98 -9.26
C PRO A 71 31.58 10.95 -10.51
N HIS A 72 31.85 10.06 -11.47
CA HIS A 72 30.99 9.95 -12.65
C HIS A 72 29.65 9.26 -12.36
N GLU A 73 29.61 8.33 -11.40
CA GLU A 73 28.37 7.71 -10.96
C GLU A 73 27.48 8.70 -10.20
N LEU A 74 28.09 9.64 -9.47
CA LEU A 74 27.36 10.74 -8.84
C LEU A 74 26.68 11.63 -9.87
N ILE A 75 27.35 11.93 -11.00
CA ILE A 75 26.75 12.70 -12.10
C ILE A 75 25.57 11.92 -12.70
N SER A 76 25.77 10.64 -13.03
CA SER A 76 24.69 9.79 -13.55
C SER A 76 23.50 9.68 -12.60
N LEU A 77 23.77 9.56 -11.29
CA LEU A 77 22.73 9.51 -10.26
C LEU A 77 21.97 10.84 -10.13
N GLU A 78 22.68 11.97 -10.25
CA GLU A 78 22.05 13.29 -10.26
C GLU A 78 21.10 13.45 -11.44
N ASP A 79 21.51 13.01 -12.63
CA ASP A 79 20.68 13.04 -13.84
C ASP A 79 19.47 12.11 -13.72
N GLU A 80 19.66 10.89 -13.20
CA GLU A 80 18.55 9.96 -12.91
C GLU A 80 17.54 10.57 -11.93
N LEU A 81 18.02 11.20 -10.85
CA LEU A 81 17.15 11.84 -9.87
C LEU A 81 16.38 13.03 -10.45
N LYS A 82 17.01 13.83 -11.32
CA LYS A 82 16.33 14.93 -12.03
C LYS A 82 15.23 14.40 -12.95
N GLU A 83 15.52 13.36 -13.72
CA GLU A 83 14.54 12.73 -14.63
C GLU A 83 13.36 12.16 -13.84
N ARG A 84 13.64 11.37 -12.78
CA ARG A 84 12.62 10.78 -11.91
C ARG A 84 11.77 11.85 -11.22
N THR A 85 12.40 12.93 -10.75
CA THR A 85 11.69 14.06 -10.13
C THR A 85 10.79 14.75 -11.14
N SER A 86 11.28 14.98 -12.36
CA SER A 86 10.49 15.60 -13.43
C SER A 86 9.28 14.73 -13.81
N ALA A 87 9.46 13.42 -13.94
CA ALA A 87 8.37 12.49 -14.23
C ALA A 87 7.34 12.47 -13.09
N ALA A 88 7.78 12.35 -11.83
CA ALA A 88 6.90 12.36 -10.68
C ALA A 88 6.12 13.69 -10.53
N LEU A 89 6.78 14.83 -10.80
CA LEU A 89 6.10 16.13 -10.80
C LEU A 89 5.06 16.22 -11.91
N ALA A 90 5.36 15.71 -13.12
CA ALA A 90 4.40 15.68 -14.22
C ALA A 90 3.17 14.82 -13.87
N ASP A 91 3.38 13.65 -13.26
CA ASP A 91 2.30 12.76 -12.81
C ASP A 91 1.42 13.45 -11.76
N ILE A 92 2.01 14.14 -10.77
CA ILE A 92 1.26 14.86 -9.72
C ILE A 92 0.47 16.06 -10.28
N GLN A 93 0.85 16.62 -11.43
CA GLN A 93 0.06 17.68 -12.08
C GLN A 93 -1.23 17.16 -12.73
N THR A 94 -1.40 15.84 -12.90
CA THR A 94 -2.67 15.26 -13.35
C THR A 94 -3.62 15.10 -12.17
N ASP A 95 -4.90 15.47 -12.36
CA ASP A 95 -5.93 15.39 -11.31
C ASP A 95 -7.13 14.53 -11.79
N PRO A 96 -7.32 13.32 -11.24
CA PRO A 96 -6.41 12.64 -10.30
C PRO A 96 -5.11 12.15 -10.98
N PRO A 97 -4.03 11.92 -10.21
CA PRO A 97 -2.84 11.26 -10.72
C PRO A 97 -3.15 9.88 -11.27
N GLU A 98 -2.44 9.46 -12.33
CA GLU A 98 -2.62 8.12 -12.90
C GLU A 98 -2.37 7.04 -11.84
N ALA A 99 -3.42 6.29 -11.52
CA ALA A 99 -3.31 5.14 -10.64
C ALA A 99 -2.64 3.97 -11.37
N ARG A 100 -1.65 3.35 -10.73
CA ARG A 100 -0.93 2.15 -11.23
C ARG A 100 -1.19 0.95 -10.31
N PRO A 101 -2.41 0.37 -10.35
CA PRO A 101 -2.80 -0.67 -9.41
C PRO A 101 -2.02 -1.97 -9.65
N SER A 102 -1.49 -2.52 -8.57
CA SER A 102 -0.83 -3.83 -8.52
C SER A 102 -0.98 -4.42 -7.11
N PRO A 103 -0.76 -5.73 -6.91
CA PRO A 103 -0.78 -6.32 -5.58
C PRO A 103 0.20 -5.63 -4.60
N GLU A 104 1.40 -5.30 -5.09
CA GLU A 104 2.48 -4.67 -4.32
C GLU A 104 2.14 -3.22 -3.94
N ASN A 105 1.58 -2.45 -4.88
CA ASN A 105 1.23 -1.05 -4.66
C ASN A 105 -0.03 -0.91 -3.80
N CYS A 106 -1.07 -1.69 -4.09
CA CYS A 106 -2.39 -1.52 -3.49
C CYS A 106 -2.48 -2.17 -2.11
N GLY A 107 -1.79 -3.29 -1.85
CA GLY A 107 -1.87 -4.00 -0.57
C GLY A 107 -1.52 -3.13 0.64
N TYR A 108 -0.61 -2.17 0.45
CA TYR A 108 -0.15 -1.23 1.48
C TYR A 108 -0.64 0.21 1.28
N CYS A 109 -1.46 0.47 0.25
CA CYS A 109 -1.97 1.82 -0.01
C CYS A 109 -3.09 2.18 0.99
N PRO A 110 -2.89 3.16 1.89
CA PRO A 110 -3.87 3.51 2.92
C PRO A 110 -5.10 4.21 2.34
N VAL A 111 -4.98 4.74 1.12
CA VAL A 111 -6.05 5.48 0.43
C VAL A 111 -6.70 4.66 -0.70
N ARG A 112 -6.46 3.35 -0.78
CA ARG A 112 -7.07 2.51 -1.84
C ARG A 112 -8.60 2.50 -1.80
N HIS A 113 -9.19 2.80 -0.65
CA HIS A 113 -10.63 3.00 -0.53
C HIS A 113 -11.15 4.20 -1.34
N LEU A 114 -10.30 5.17 -1.70
CA LEU A 114 -10.67 6.32 -2.54
C LEU A 114 -10.37 6.11 -4.03
N CYS A 115 -9.44 5.23 -4.38
CA CYS A 115 -8.96 5.04 -5.75
C CYS A 115 -9.94 4.18 -6.58
N GLU A 116 -10.64 4.79 -7.53
CA GLU A 116 -11.62 4.10 -8.37
C GLU A 116 -10.97 3.03 -9.26
N GLU A 117 -9.80 3.33 -9.81
CA GLU A 117 -9.02 2.44 -10.66
C GLU A 117 -8.60 1.18 -9.90
N TYR A 118 -8.32 1.29 -8.60
CA TYR A 118 -8.10 0.12 -7.74
C TYR A 118 -9.34 -0.76 -7.70
N TRP A 119 -10.54 -0.22 -7.52
CA TRP A 119 -11.77 -1.03 -7.46
C TRP A 119 -12.14 -1.66 -8.80
N GLN A 120 -11.87 -0.97 -9.92
CA GLN A 120 -12.04 -1.52 -11.26
C GLN A 120 -11.04 -2.65 -11.53
N TRP A 121 -9.76 -2.40 -11.24
CA TRP A 121 -8.69 -3.39 -11.36
C TRP A 121 -8.97 -4.60 -10.46
N HIS A 122 -9.31 -4.37 -9.19
CA HIS A 122 -9.58 -5.41 -8.21
C HIS A 122 -10.72 -6.33 -8.63
N ALA A 123 -11.82 -5.78 -9.15
CA ALA A 123 -12.94 -6.55 -9.69
C ALA A 123 -12.54 -7.45 -10.88
N SER A 124 -11.54 -7.05 -11.66
CA SER A 124 -11.04 -7.84 -12.80
C SER A 124 -10.11 -8.99 -12.40
N GLN A 125 -9.59 -9.00 -11.16
CA GLN A 125 -8.56 -9.96 -10.73
C GLN A 125 -9.07 -11.38 -10.41
N GLY A 126 -10.35 -11.59 -10.10
CA GLY A 126 -10.83 -12.92 -9.70
C GLY A 126 -11.54 -13.72 -10.79
N ALA A 127 -11.28 -13.43 -12.07
CA ALA A 127 -11.63 -14.36 -13.15
C ALA A 127 -10.88 -15.71 -13.04
N ASP A 128 -9.69 -15.74 -12.41
CA ASP A 128 -8.82 -16.92 -12.33
C ASP A 128 -8.57 -17.45 -10.90
N ARG A 129 -9.20 -16.89 -9.86
CA ARG A 129 -9.01 -17.33 -8.47
C ARG A 129 -10.09 -18.34 -8.04
N GLU A 130 -9.66 -19.47 -7.47
CA GLU A 130 -10.56 -20.42 -6.80
C GLU A 130 -11.32 -19.74 -5.65
N SER A 131 -12.57 -20.17 -5.44
CA SER A 131 -13.52 -19.49 -4.55
C SER A 131 -13.00 -19.30 -3.12
N PRO A 132 -13.25 -18.13 -2.50
CA PRO A 132 -12.67 -17.71 -1.24
C PRO A 132 -13.39 -18.34 -0.03
N LYS A 133 -13.30 -19.66 0.17
CA LYS A 133 -13.68 -20.22 1.48
C LYS A 133 -12.64 -19.77 2.52
N GLY A 134 -13.04 -18.90 3.45
CA GLY A 134 -12.23 -18.49 4.61
C GLY A 134 -11.10 -17.51 4.29
N GLN A 135 -11.32 -16.57 3.36
CA GLN A 135 -10.30 -15.59 2.95
C GLN A 135 -10.69 -14.16 3.34
N PHE A 136 -9.67 -13.31 3.46
CA PHE A 136 -9.83 -11.87 3.58
C PHE A 136 -9.87 -11.23 2.19
N ALA A 137 -10.79 -10.30 1.99
CA ALA A 137 -10.88 -9.54 0.74
C ALA A 137 -11.44 -8.13 0.97
N ASP A 138 -11.28 -7.30 -0.05
CA ASP A 138 -11.89 -5.98 -0.12
C ASP A 138 -13.21 -6.07 -0.91
N LEU A 139 -14.28 -5.44 -0.42
CA LEU A 139 -15.62 -5.52 -1.03
C LEU A 139 -16.24 -4.13 -1.15
N GLN A 140 -16.91 -3.87 -2.26
CA GLN A 140 -17.85 -2.75 -2.37
C GLN A 140 -19.27 -3.28 -2.28
N ILE A 141 -20.07 -2.72 -1.40
CA ILE A 141 -21.41 -3.21 -1.10
C ILE A 141 -22.41 -2.06 -1.04
N LYS A 142 -23.69 -2.39 -1.23
CA LYS A 142 -24.82 -1.49 -0.93
C LYS A 142 -25.66 -2.09 0.18
N LEU A 143 -25.89 -1.32 1.24
CA LEU A 143 -26.76 -1.73 2.34
C LEU A 143 -28.22 -1.75 1.89
N ALA A 144 -28.93 -2.82 2.20
CA ALA A 144 -30.34 -3.00 1.88
C ALA A 144 -31.22 -2.72 3.11
N ASP A 145 -31.02 -3.46 4.19
CA ASP A 145 -31.79 -3.28 5.44
C ASP A 145 -30.98 -3.73 6.66
N ARG A 146 -31.48 -3.39 7.85
CA ARG A 146 -30.89 -3.80 9.12
C ARG A 146 -31.43 -5.16 9.55
N HIS A 147 -30.58 -6.17 9.49
CA HIS A 147 -30.90 -7.52 9.96
C HIS A 147 -30.96 -7.60 11.50
N GLY A 148 -30.11 -6.83 12.20
CA GLY A 148 -30.01 -6.88 13.67
C GLY A 148 -29.12 -5.78 14.25
N PRO A 149 -28.85 -5.81 15.58
CA PRO A 149 -28.13 -4.74 16.26
C PRO A 149 -26.75 -4.42 15.65
N SER A 150 -26.03 -5.45 15.20
CA SER A 150 -24.69 -5.38 14.63
C SER A 150 -24.59 -6.12 13.29
N SER A 151 -25.72 -6.24 12.58
CA SER A 151 -25.83 -7.01 11.35
C SER A 151 -26.71 -6.33 10.32
N TRP A 152 -26.27 -6.35 9.07
CA TRP A 152 -26.88 -5.65 7.95
C TRP A 152 -26.99 -6.56 6.73
N ASP A 153 -28.13 -6.50 6.06
CA ASP A 153 -28.32 -7.13 4.76
C ASP A 153 -27.83 -6.16 3.68
N GLY A 154 -27.26 -6.69 2.61
CA GLY A 154 -26.79 -5.89 1.50
C GLY A 154 -26.55 -6.69 0.24
N VAL A 155 -26.01 -6.04 -0.77
CA VAL A 155 -25.63 -6.65 -2.05
C VAL A 155 -24.20 -6.27 -2.38
N VAL A 156 -23.39 -7.22 -2.82
CA VAL A 156 -22.05 -6.94 -3.37
C VAL A 156 -22.20 -6.24 -4.72
N GLU A 157 -21.57 -5.08 -4.85
CA GLU A 157 -21.45 -4.35 -6.12
C GLU A 157 -20.10 -4.60 -6.81
N SER A 158 -19.04 -4.80 -6.03
CA SER A 158 -17.70 -5.13 -6.56
C SER A 158 -16.96 -6.06 -5.60
N SER A 159 -16.41 -7.13 -6.16
CA SER A 159 -15.63 -8.17 -5.51
C SER A 159 -14.62 -8.71 -6.52
N PRO A 160 -13.45 -9.17 -6.08
CA PRO A 160 -12.52 -9.83 -6.98
C PRO A 160 -13.17 -11.11 -7.55
N ASP A 161 -13.90 -11.88 -6.74
CA ASP A 161 -14.67 -13.04 -7.21
C ASP A 161 -16.05 -12.60 -7.74
N LEU A 162 -16.26 -12.72 -9.06
CA LEU A 162 -17.52 -12.40 -9.74
C LEU A 162 -18.68 -13.35 -9.33
N LYS A 163 -18.38 -14.55 -8.82
CA LYS A 163 -19.40 -15.47 -8.28
C LYS A 163 -19.94 -15.00 -6.91
N ALA A 164 -19.21 -14.08 -6.27
CA ALA A 164 -19.62 -13.45 -5.01
C ALA A 164 -20.53 -12.22 -5.21
N CYS A 165 -20.97 -11.92 -6.44
CA CYS A 165 -22.02 -10.95 -6.69
C CYS A 165 -23.37 -11.51 -6.22
N GLY A 166 -23.72 -11.26 -4.96
CA GLY A 166 -24.92 -11.82 -4.34
C GLY A 166 -25.34 -11.10 -3.07
N PRO A 167 -26.43 -11.57 -2.42
CA PRO A 167 -26.86 -11.05 -1.14
C PRO A 167 -25.81 -11.36 -0.07
N ILE A 168 -25.57 -10.39 0.82
CA ILE A 168 -24.62 -10.53 1.92
C ILE A 168 -25.29 -10.28 3.25
N LEU A 169 -24.73 -10.90 4.29
CA LEU A 169 -24.95 -10.55 5.68
C LEU A 169 -23.64 -9.99 6.25
N LEU A 170 -23.60 -8.68 6.43
CA LEU A 170 -22.46 -7.98 7.03
C LEU A 170 -22.58 -7.97 8.56
N ARG A 171 -21.56 -8.45 9.27
CA ARG A 171 -21.42 -8.34 10.72
C ARG A 171 -20.40 -7.28 11.09
N THR A 172 -20.87 -6.24 11.76
CA THR A 172 -20.10 -5.04 12.11
C THR A 172 -19.74 -5.07 13.60
N ALA A 173 -18.76 -5.88 13.98
CA ALA A 173 -18.28 -5.85 15.37
C ALA A 173 -17.61 -4.49 15.64
N ASN A 174 -18.19 -3.67 16.53
CA ASN A 174 -17.65 -2.38 17.00
C ASN A 174 -17.54 -1.25 15.98
N LEU A 175 -18.39 -1.22 14.95
CA LEU A 175 -18.40 -0.11 14.01
C LEU A 175 -19.03 1.14 14.64
N ARG A 176 -18.33 2.28 14.56
CA ARG A 176 -18.80 3.58 15.06
C ARG A 176 -19.49 4.44 13.99
N LEU A 177 -19.82 3.85 12.86
CA LEU A 177 -20.47 4.53 11.74
C LEU A 177 -22.00 4.41 11.88
N ASP A 178 -22.70 5.52 11.64
CA ASP A 178 -24.16 5.53 11.52
C ASP A 178 -24.55 4.96 10.15
N LEU A 179 -24.86 3.66 10.16
CA LEU A 179 -25.24 2.92 8.97
C LEU A 179 -26.75 3.03 8.71
N HIS A 180 -27.11 3.19 7.44
CA HIS A 180 -28.49 3.29 6.98
C HIS A 180 -28.71 2.54 5.65
N PRO A 181 -29.93 2.05 5.39
CA PRO A 181 -30.32 1.51 4.10
C PRO A 181 -29.96 2.44 2.93
N GLY A 182 -29.51 1.86 1.82
CA GLY A 182 -29.14 2.56 0.60
C GLY A 182 -27.71 3.10 0.55
N GLN A 183 -26.99 3.14 1.68
CA GLN A 183 -25.59 3.56 1.70
C GLN A 183 -24.70 2.57 0.95
N ARG A 184 -23.71 3.10 0.24
CA ARG A 184 -22.65 2.32 -0.40
C ARG A 184 -21.42 2.35 0.48
N LEU A 185 -20.83 1.18 0.73
CA LEU A 185 -19.65 1.03 1.56
C LEU A 185 -18.53 0.37 0.78
N ARG A 186 -17.30 0.81 1.04
CA ARG A 186 -16.07 0.10 0.72
C ARG A 186 -15.53 -0.52 2.00
N LEU A 187 -15.47 -1.84 2.01
CA LEU A 187 -14.98 -2.65 3.11
C LEU A 187 -13.57 -3.14 2.75
N LEU A 188 -12.60 -2.89 3.60
CA LEU A 188 -11.24 -3.39 3.43
C LEU A 188 -10.99 -4.54 4.39
N ASN A 189 -10.29 -5.57 3.91
CA ASN A 189 -9.77 -6.68 4.69
C ASN A 189 -10.84 -7.34 5.56
N VAL A 190 -12.01 -7.63 4.97
CA VAL A 190 -13.11 -8.32 5.65
C VAL A 190 -13.02 -9.82 5.43
N HIS A 191 -13.37 -10.58 6.46
CA HIS A 191 -13.38 -12.03 6.39
C HIS A 191 -14.65 -12.51 5.69
N ILE A 192 -14.49 -13.34 4.64
CA ILE A 192 -15.58 -13.90 3.85
C ILE A 192 -15.76 -15.37 4.19
N SER A 193 -16.99 -15.75 4.53
CA SER A 193 -17.41 -17.13 4.76
C SER A 193 -18.64 -17.45 3.91
N MET A 194 -18.54 -18.52 3.12
CA MET A 194 -19.67 -19.08 2.38
C MET A 194 -20.29 -20.21 3.22
N PRO A 195 -21.64 -20.29 3.33
CA PRO A 195 -22.28 -21.45 3.94
C PRO A 195 -21.97 -22.71 3.13
N ASP A 196 -21.84 -23.85 3.80
CA ASP A 196 -21.58 -25.12 3.14
C ASP A 196 -22.79 -25.56 2.30
N GLU A 197 -22.52 -26.14 1.13
CA GLU A 197 -23.50 -26.54 0.10
C GLU A 197 -24.60 -27.51 0.61
N GLU A 198 -24.40 -28.15 1.78
CA GLU A 198 -25.36 -29.09 2.38
C GLU A 198 -26.52 -28.41 3.13
N SER A 199 -26.44 -27.09 3.35
CA SER A 199 -27.52 -26.33 3.96
C SER A 199 -27.96 -25.23 3.01
N ILE A 200 -29.14 -25.39 2.39
CA ILE A 200 -30.18 -24.35 2.19
C ILE A 200 -31.04 -24.69 0.94
N GLU A 201 -32.36 -24.75 1.14
CA GLU A 201 -33.42 -24.82 0.11
C GLU A 201 -33.61 -23.49 -0.65
N ASP A 202 -32.88 -22.43 -0.29
CA ASP A 202 -32.91 -21.12 -0.95
C ASP A 202 -31.97 -21.08 -2.15
N SER A 203 -32.48 -20.54 -3.25
CA SER A 203 -31.81 -20.50 -4.55
C SER A 203 -30.58 -19.57 -4.61
N HIS A 204 -30.22 -18.88 -3.51
CA HIS A 204 -29.09 -17.95 -3.43
C HIS A 204 -28.46 -17.96 -2.01
N PRO A 205 -27.32 -18.64 -1.79
CA PRO A 205 -26.65 -18.63 -0.49
C PRO A 205 -26.13 -17.23 -0.14
N TYR A 206 -26.42 -16.76 1.09
CA TYR A 206 -25.89 -15.50 1.60
C TYR A 206 -24.38 -15.58 1.84
N ILE A 207 -23.65 -14.54 1.45
CA ILE A 207 -22.24 -14.40 1.79
C ILE A 207 -22.17 -13.81 3.20
N LEU A 208 -21.53 -14.51 4.14
CA LEU A 208 -21.29 -13.98 5.47
C LEU A 208 -19.99 -13.16 5.47
N THR A 209 -20.11 -11.85 5.67
CA THR A 209 -18.97 -10.93 5.74
C THR A 209 -18.79 -10.47 7.18
N ILE A 210 -17.60 -10.69 7.74
CA ILE A 210 -17.31 -10.35 9.15
C ILE A 210 -16.18 -9.33 9.20
N MET A 211 -16.44 -8.23 9.91
CA MET A 211 -15.41 -7.24 10.22
C MET A 211 -14.59 -7.70 11.44
N GLY A 212 -13.28 -7.86 11.25
CA GLY A 212 -12.31 -8.15 12.29
C GLY A 212 -11.58 -6.90 12.79
N ALA A 213 -10.57 -7.09 13.63
CA ALA A 213 -9.77 -6.00 14.21
C ALA A 213 -8.96 -5.20 13.17
N THR A 214 -8.70 -5.80 12.00
CA THR A 214 -7.94 -5.22 10.90
C THR A 214 -8.81 -4.82 9.72
N SER A 215 -10.14 -4.90 9.87
CA SER A 215 -11.09 -4.52 8.84
C SER A 215 -11.45 -3.05 8.97
N GLU A 216 -11.61 -2.37 7.82
CA GLU A 216 -12.01 -0.97 7.77
C GLU A 216 -13.26 -0.82 6.89
N ALA A 217 -14.08 0.19 7.18
CA ALA A 217 -15.26 0.50 6.37
C ALA A 217 -15.32 2.00 6.06
N PHE A 218 -15.60 2.32 4.82
CA PHE A 218 -15.67 3.68 4.30
C PHE A 218 -17.02 3.90 3.62
N VAL A 219 -17.74 4.94 4.04
CA VAL A 219 -19.01 5.34 3.41
C VAL A 219 -18.69 6.13 2.14
N LEU A 220 -19.24 5.69 1.02
CA LEU A 220 -19.14 6.43 -0.23
C LEU A 220 -20.16 7.56 -0.25
N SER A 221 -19.70 8.76 -0.62
CA SER A 221 -20.57 9.91 -0.85
C SER A 221 -21.42 9.62 -2.10
N THR A 222 -22.74 9.77 -1.99
CA THR A 222 -23.69 9.67 -3.11
C THR A 222 -23.57 10.85 -4.06
#